data_AF-A0A971MUK2-F1
#
_entry.id   AF-A0A971MUK2-F1
#
_cell.length_a   1.000
_cell.length_b   1.000
_cell.length_c   1.000
_cell.angle_alpha   90.00
_cell.angle_beta   90.00
_cell.angle_gamma   90.00
#
_symmetry.space_group_name_H-M   'P 1'
#
loop_
_entity.id
_entity.type
_entity.pdbx_description
1 polymer ?
#
loop_
_entity_poly.entity_id
_entity_poly.type
_entity_poly.pdbx_seq_one_letter_code
_entity_poly.pdbx_strand_id
1 'polypeptide(L)'
;LSSICLTTIIFIAIDGLGNGFLEAKSFLGYSAIAGARFYGIGNEYLGFLLGAFIVFLALNLKNLTKYQGRFLSLVTWIIALLIAHPNLGANIGGGSTAILGLGITKLLLLKKRINLKEITKLIISLTVLLTLVGIWDVFLNKDQMAHFGKLLFLIKDEGFQVVQDMVSRKWEMNLRLINYTPWSKVLLGILILVPLLYYKPSQKIMELIRNYPDYVRGFLGLVFTALIALILNDSGIVTVATMLLFGGVLLLLISFEELNKRSA
;
A
#
# COMPACT_ATOMS: atom_id res chain seq x y z
N LEU A 1 -4.39 -9.08 -17.70
CA LEU A 1 -3.95 -8.60 -16.37
C LEU A 1 -3.89 -7.07 -16.29
N SER A 2 -3.11 -6.40 -17.16
CA SER A 2 -3.00 -4.92 -17.16
C SER A 2 -4.35 -4.19 -17.13
N SER A 3 -5.30 -4.56 -18.01
CA SER A 3 -6.64 -3.95 -18.04
C SER A 3 -7.42 -4.16 -16.74
N ILE A 4 -7.34 -5.35 -16.13
CA ILE A 4 -8.02 -5.67 -14.86
C ILE A 4 -7.47 -4.77 -13.75
N CYS A 5 -6.14 -4.61 -13.67
CA CYS A 5 -5.51 -3.72 -12.71
C CYS A 5 -5.95 -2.26 -12.93
N LEU A 6 -5.95 -1.78 -14.17
CA LEU A 6 -6.38 -0.42 -14.50
C LEU A 6 -7.84 -0.17 -14.11
N THR A 7 -8.74 -1.08 -14.46
CA THR A 7 -10.15 -1.01 -14.08
C THR A 7 -10.29 -0.99 -12.55
N THR A 8 -9.59 -1.87 -11.83
CA THR A 8 -9.63 -1.89 -10.36
C THR A 8 -9.21 -0.54 -9.76
N ILE A 9 -8.11 0.03 -10.25
CA ILE A 9 -7.60 1.33 -9.79
C ILE A 9 -8.64 2.43 -10.03
N ILE A 10 -9.21 2.49 -11.23
CA ILE A 10 -10.20 3.52 -11.60
C ILE A 10 -11.45 3.41 -10.74
N PHE A 11 -12.01 2.20 -10.59
CA PHE A 11 -13.22 1.99 -9.81
C PHE A 11 -13.03 2.35 -8.34
N ILE A 12 -11.93 1.92 -7.72
CA ILE A 12 -11.64 2.25 -6.31
C ILE A 12 -11.36 3.75 -6.15
N ALA A 13 -10.66 4.38 -7.10
CA ALA A 13 -10.41 5.83 -7.04
C ALA A 13 -11.71 6.64 -7.17
N ILE A 14 -12.59 6.28 -8.11
CA ILE A 14 -13.90 6.93 -8.27
C ILE A 14 -14.76 6.73 -7.03
N ASP A 15 -14.78 5.52 -6.46
CA ASP A 15 -15.54 5.25 -5.24
C ASP A 15 -14.98 6.02 -4.03
N GLY A 16 -13.65 6.14 -3.92
CA GLY A 16 -13.00 6.95 -2.91
C GLY A 16 -13.35 8.44 -3.00
N LEU A 17 -13.61 8.96 -4.21
CA LEU A 17 -14.16 10.31 -4.39
C LEU A 17 -15.61 10.43 -3.89
N GLY A 18 -16.37 9.34 -3.98
CA GLY A 18 -17.70 9.19 -3.38
C GLY A 18 -17.69 8.80 -1.90
N ASN A 19 -16.54 8.92 -1.21
CA ASN A 19 -16.36 8.58 0.20
C ASN A 19 -16.68 7.10 0.53
N GLY A 20 -16.45 6.18 -0.41
CA GLY A 20 -16.60 4.73 -0.19
C GLY A 20 -18.04 4.22 -0.26
N PHE A 21 -18.91 4.87 -1.04
CA PHE A 21 -20.33 4.50 -1.14
C PHE A 21 -20.54 3.07 -1.71
N LEU A 22 -19.76 2.68 -2.71
CA LEU A 22 -19.81 1.34 -3.30
C LEU A 22 -19.11 0.32 -2.42
N GLU A 23 -17.98 0.69 -1.80
CA GLU A 23 -17.31 -0.13 -0.79
C GLU A 23 -18.27 -0.50 0.34
N ALA A 24 -19.03 0.44 0.88
CA ALA A 24 -20.04 0.19 1.91
C ALA A 24 -21.15 -0.78 1.48
N LYS A 25 -21.32 -1.05 0.18
CA LYS A 25 -22.31 -2.01 -0.36
C LYS A 25 -21.69 -3.28 -0.91
N SER A 26 -20.36 -3.38 -0.88
CA SER A 26 -19.62 -4.50 -1.43
C SER A 26 -19.50 -5.62 -0.40
N PHE A 27 -19.59 -6.86 -0.86
CA PHE A 27 -19.33 -8.03 -0.02
C PHE A 27 -17.92 -8.00 0.60
N LEU A 28 -16.96 -7.40 -0.11
CA LEU A 28 -15.58 -7.25 0.36
C LEU A 28 -15.37 -5.98 1.22
N GLY A 29 -16.33 -5.05 1.22
CA GLY A 29 -16.36 -3.92 2.14
C GLY A 29 -16.94 -4.37 3.47
N TYR A 30 -16.11 -5.09 4.25
CA TYR A 30 -16.45 -5.74 5.54
C TYR A 30 -17.17 -4.79 6.53
N SER A 31 -16.96 -3.51 6.32
CA SER A 31 -17.34 -2.39 7.16
C SER A 31 -18.84 -2.19 7.39
N ALA A 32 -19.69 -2.42 6.39
CA ALA A 32 -21.14 -2.19 6.53
C ALA A 32 -21.89 -3.39 7.12
N ILE A 33 -21.44 -4.61 6.82
CA ILE A 33 -22.03 -5.85 7.35
C ILE A 33 -21.66 -6.02 8.83
N ALA A 34 -20.45 -5.61 9.24
CA ALA A 34 -19.99 -5.64 10.63
C ALA A 34 -20.27 -4.35 11.42
N GLY A 35 -20.82 -3.30 10.78
CA GLY A 35 -21.16 -2.02 11.42
C GLY A 35 -19.95 -1.17 11.88
N ALA A 36 -18.76 -1.42 11.35
CA ALA A 36 -17.51 -0.81 11.83
C ALA A 36 -17.18 0.56 11.19
N ARG A 37 -17.67 0.86 9.98
CA ARG A 37 -17.53 2.16 9.27
C ARG A 37 -18.46 2.21 8.05
N PHE A 38 -18.93 3.39 7.65
CA PHE A 38 -19.77 3.55 6.44
C PHE A 38 -19.18 4.53 5.42
N TYR A 39 -17.91 4.88 5.58
CA TYR A 39 -17.25 5.92 4.80
C TYR A 39 -15.73 5.70 4.77
N GLY A 40 -15.07 6.28 3.76
CA GLY A 40 -13.63 6.15 3.56
C GLY A 40 -13.22 4.95 2.71
N ILE A 41 -11.90 4.78 2.55
CA ILE A 41 -11.29 3.62 1.89
C ILE A 41 -10.80 2.65 2.96
N GLY A 42 -11.42 1.47 3.00
CA GLY A 42 -11.07 0.40 3.92
C GLY A 42 -9.71 -0.24 3.61
N ASN A 43 -9.23 -1.06 4.53
CA ASN A 43 -7.90 -1.67 4.47
C ASN A 43 -7.82 -2.78 3.40
N GLU A 44 -8.95 -3.41 3.09
CA GLU A 44 -9.12 -4.38 2.01
C GLU A 44 -8.94 -3.71 0.65
N TYR A 45 -9.72 -2.64 0.40
CA TYR A 45 -9.72 -1.84 -0.82
C TYR A 45 -8.38 -1.12 -1.02
N LEU A 46 -7.76 -0.65 0.07
CA LEU A 46 -6.39 -0.14 0.06
C LEU A 46 -5.41 -1.16 -0.54
N GLY A 47 -5.46 -2.42 -0.08
CA GLY A 47 -4.55 -3.46 -0.57
C GLY A 47 -4.81 -3.81 -2.03
N PHE A 48 -6.08 -3.85 -2.45
CA PHE A 48 -6.42 -4.01 -3.86
C PHE A 48 -5.93 -2.85 -4.73
N LEU A 49 -6.14 -1.60 -4.31
CA LEU A 49 -5.72 -0.41 -5.04
C LEU A 49 -4.20 -0.38 -5.22
N LEU A 50 -3.44 -0.51 -4.13
CA LEU A 50 -1.97 -0.46 -4.18
C LEU A 50 -1.39 -1.68 -4.89
N GLY A 51 -1.94 -2.88 -4.67
CA GLY A 51 -1.52 -4.10 -5.35
C GLY A 51 -1.75 -4.03 -6.86
N ALA A 52 -2.94 -3.62 -7.29
CA ALA A 52 -3.28 -3.41 -8.69
C ALA A 52 -2.38 -2.34 -9.32
N PHE A 53 -2.15 -1.22 -8.61
CA PHE A 53 -1.30 -0.14 -9.10
C PHE A 53 0.13 -0.62 -9.33
N ILE A 54 0.74 -1.30 -8.37
CA ILE A 54 2.13 -1.80 -8.50
C ILE A 54 2.25 -2.81 -9.64
N VAL A 55 1.31 -3.76 -9.75
CA VAL A 55 1.31 -4.73 -10.85
C VAL A 55 1.10 -4.04 -12.19
N PHE A 56 0.21 -3.05 -12.27
CA PHE A 56 0.01 -2.25 -13.49
C PHE A 56 1.31 -1.56 -13.91
N LEU A 57 2.04 -0.93 -12.98
CA LEU A 57 3.33 -0.33 -13.29
C LEU A 57 4.33 -1.38 -13.80
N ALA A 58 4.42 -2.53 -13.14
CA ALA A 58 5.35 -3.60 -13.49
C ALA A 58 5.11 -4.14 -14.90
N LEU A 59 3.84 -4.24 -15.33
CA LEU A 59 3.47 -4.75 -16.65
C LEU A 59 3.67 -3.74 -17.78
N ASN A 60 3.38 -2.46 -17.54
CA ASN A 60 3.30 -1.46 -18.61
C ASN A 60 4.54 -0.55 -18.70
N LEU A 61 5.28 -0.37 -17.62
CA LEU A 61 6.39 0.58 -17.57
C LEU A 61 7.74 -0.14 -17.59
N LYS A 62 8.14 -0.52 -18.80
CA LYS A 62 9.48 -1.07 -19.06
C LYS A 62 10.50 0.07 -19.16
N ASN A 63 11.64 -0.08 -18.47
CA ASN A 63 12.73 0.92 -18.48
C ASN A 63 12.28 2.36 -18.18
N LEU A 64 11.64 2.56 -17.03
CA LEU A 64 11.10 3.84 -16.60
C LEU A 64 12.13 4.99 -16.71
N THR A 65 11.76 6.05 -17.43
CA THR A 65 12.60 7.25 -17.58
C THR A 65 12.47 8.18 -16.37
N LYS A 66 13.42 9.14 -16.22
CA LYS A 66 13.37 10.14 -15.14
C LYS A 66 12.09 11.00 -15.18
N TYR A 67 11.59 11.33 -16.37
CA TYR A 67 10.35 12.10 -16.54
C TYR A 67 9.13 11.31 -16.11
N GLN A 68 9.03 10.05 -16.53
CA GLN A 68 7.97 9.13 -16.07
C GLN A 68 8.04 8.92 -14.55
N GLY A 69 9.24 8.85 -13.97
CA GLY A 69 9.40 8.79 -12.51
C GLY A 69 8.89 10.03 -11.77
N ARG A 70 9.03 11.23 -12.36
CA ARG A 70 8.45 12.46 -11.81
C ARG A 70 6.92 12.42 -11.90
N PHE A 71 6.38 12.06 -13.06
CA PHE A 71 4.94 11.89 -13.26
C PHE A 71 4.35 10.86 -12.28
N LEU A 72 5.02 9.73 -12.11
CA LEU A 72 4.61 8.70 -11.15
C LEU A 72 4.60 9.24 -9.70
N SER A 73 5.52 10.14 -9.37
CA SER A 73 5.51 10.78 -8.04
C SER A 73 4.26 11.66 -7.84
N LEU A 74 3.81 12.38 -8.87
CA LEU A 74 2.57 13.14 -8.83
C LEU A 74 1.36 12.22 -8.68
N VAL A 75 1.30 11.13 -9.46
CA VAL A 75 0.22 10.13 -9.36
C VAL A 75 0.19 9.49 -7.97
N THR A 76 1.34 9.12 -7.41
CA THR A 76 1.45 8.61 -6.04
C THR A 76 0.93 9.63 -5.02
N TRP A 77 1.22 10.92 -5.20
CA TRP A 77 0.70 11.98 -4.33
C TRP A 77 -0.81 12.13 -4.42
N ILE A 78 -1.38 12.08 -5.63
CA ILE A 78 -2.83 12.14 -5.84
C ILE A 78 -3.51 10.95 -5.15
N ILE A 79 -2.98 9.74 -5.34
CA ILE A 79 -3.49 8.53 -4.69
C ILE A 79 -3.38 8.64 -3.16
N ALA A 80 -2.23 9.06 -2.65
CA ALA A 80 -2.02 9.20 -1.21
C ALA A 80 -2.95 10.23 -0.57
N LEU A 81 -3.19 11.37 -1.25
CA LEU A 81 -4.14 12.38 -0.81
C LEU A 81 -5.57 11.83 -0.84
N LEU A 82 -5.98 11.18 -1.94
CA LEU A 82 -7.31 10.58 -2.03
C LEU A 82 -7.58 9.59 -0.88
N ILE A 83 -6.58 8.77 -0.53
CA ILE A 83 -6.69 7.78 0.57
C ILE A 83 -6.67 8.47 1.94
N ALA A 84 -5.78 9.43 2.17
CA ALA A 84 -5.61 10.05 3.49
C ALA A 84 -6.62 11.16 3.80
N HIS A 85 -7.19 11.80 2.78
CA HIS A 85 -7.99 13.01 2.96
C HIS A 85 -9.23 12.74 3.85
N PRO A 86 -9.51 13.59 4.86
CA PRO A 86 -10.52 13.31 5.88
C PRO A 86 -11.93 13.08 5.32
N ASN A 87 -12.30 13.81 4.26
CA ASN A 87 -13.63 13.75 3.66
C ASN A 87 -13.75 12.74 2.50
N LEU A 88 -12.64 12.10 2.11
CA LEU A 88 -12.58 11.15 1.00
C LEU A 88 -12.24 9.77 1.54
N GLY A 89 -10.96 9.36 1.54
CA GLY A 89 -10.58 8.04 2.01
C GLY A 89 -10.44 7.89 3.52
N ALA A 90 -10.21 8.98 4.27
CA ALA A 90 -10.09 8.99 5.73
C ALA A 90 -9.15 7.90 6.32
N ASN A 91 -8.12 7.51 5.58
CA ASN A 91 -7.19 6.42 5.92
C ASN A 91 -5.73 6.90 5.84
N ILE A 92 -5.24 7.42 6.97
CA ILE A 92 -3.89 7.98 7.06
C ILE A 92 -2.81 6.92 6.97
N GLY A 93 -3.05 5.73 7.55
CA GLY A 93 -2.15 4.59 7.41
C GLY A 93 -2.00 4.21 5.94
N GLY A 94 -3.10 4.21 5.18
CA GLY A 94 -3.14 3.94 3.75
C GLY A 94 -2.42 4.99 2.91
N GLY A 95 -2.66 6.28 3.15
CA GLY A 95 -1.93 7.34 2.44
C GLY A 95 -0.43 7.34 2.74
N SER A 96 -0.06 7.05 3.99
CA SER A 96 1.33 6.87 4.41
C SER A 96 1.98 5.67 3.72
N THR A 97 1.25 4.55 3.63
CA THR A 97 1.65 3.36 2.90
C THR A 97 1.84 3.65 1.41
N ALA A 98 0.97 4.46 0.81
CA ALA A 98 1.10 4.88 -0.58
C ALA A 98 2.37 5.70 -0.83
N ILE A 99 2.66 6.72 -0.01
CA ILE A 99 3.89 7.54 -0.15
C ILE A 99 5.15 6.68 -0.02
N LEU A 100 5.25 5.89 1.04
CA LEU A 100 6.45 5.12 1.32
C LEU A 100 6.59 3.92 0.37
N GLY A 101 5.55 3.11 0.22
CA GLY A 101 5.56 1.88 -0.55
C GLY A 101 5.62 2.10 -2.06
N LEU A 102 4.78 2.98 -2.62
CA LEU A 102 4.87 3.33 -4.05
C LEU A 102 6.14 4.13 -4.34
N GLY A 103 6.61 4.93 -3.37
CA GLY A 103 7.90 5.60 -3.42
C GLY A 103 9.07 4.62 -3.59
N ILE A 104 9.15 3.59 -2.75
CA ILE A 104 10.15 2.51 -2.85
C ILE A 104 9.99 1.75 -4.16
N THR A 105 8.75 1.37 -4.53
CA THR A 105 8.46 0.67 -5.80
C THR A 105 8.99 1.45 -7.00
N LYS A 106 8.74 2.76 -7.04
CA LYS A 106 9.29 3.67 -8.06
C LYS A 106 10.81 3.66 -8.09
N LEU A 107 11.48 3.70 -6.93
CA LEU A 107 12.95 3.67 -6.88
C LEU A 107 13.49 2.35 -7.44
N LEU A 108 12.86 1.23 -7.11
CA LEU A 108 13.18 -0.08 -7.65
C LEU A 108 13.02 -0.08 -9.18
N LEU A 109 11.86 0.33 -9.70
CA LEU A 109 11.59 0.38 -11.15
C LEU A 109 12.54 1.32 -11.91
N LEU A 110 12.97 2.44 -11.29
CA LEU A 110 14.00 3.34 -11.83
C LEU A 110 15.44 2.79 -11.72
N LYS A 111 15.61 1.59 -11.14
CA LYS A 111 16.92 0.97 -10.88
C LYS A 111 17.83 1.86 -10.02
N LYS A 112 17.24 2.70 -9.16
CA LYS A 112 17.97 3.56 -8.24
C LYS A 112 18.32 2.79 -6.97
N ARG A 113 19.53 3.03 -6.44
CA ARG A 113 19.92 2.53 -5.13
C ARG A 113 19.13 3.27 -4.05
N ILE A 114 18.54 2.52 -3.11
CA ILE A 114 17.90 3.08 -1.92
C ILE A 114 19.02 3.50 -0.98
N ASN A 115 19.26 4.81 -0.88
CA ASN A 115 20.25 5.40 0.02
C ASN A 115 19.56 6.33 1.01
N LEU A 116 20.30 6.82 2.00
CA LEU A 116 19.79 7.75 3.01
C LEU A 116 19.10 8.96 2.38
N LYS A 117 19.63 9.52 1.28
CA LYS A 117 19.02 10.67 0.60
C LYS A 117 17.62 10.37 0.07
N GLU A 118 17.41 9.21 -0.55
CA GLU A 118 16.09 8.83 -1.05
C GLU A 118 15.12 8.48 0.10
N ILE A 119 15.61 7.85 1.17
CA ILE A 119 14.82 7.62 2.40
C ILE A 119 14.38 8.95 3.01
N THR A 120 15.29 9.91 3.16
CA THR A 120 14.98 11.25 3.69
C THR A 120 13.93 11.96 2.82
N LYS A 121 13.99 11.85 1.49
CA LYS A 121 12.95 12.40 0.61
C LYS A 121 11.58 11.77 0.86
N LEU A 122 11.51 10.46 1.06
CA LEU A 122 10.26 9.77 1.37
C LEU A 122 9.71 10.19 2.73
N ILE A 123 10.57 10.32 3.74
CA ILE A 123 10.19 10.82 5.08
C ILE A 123 9.67 12.25 4.98
N ILE A 124 10.38 13.15 4.30
CA ILE A 124 9.93 14.53 4.09
C ILE A 124 8.58 14.54 3.36
N SER A 125 8.44 13.74 2.30
CA SER A 125 7.18 13.62 1.54
C SER A 125 6.04 13.15 2.43
N LEU A 126 6.29 12.20 3.33
CA LEU A 126 5.31 11.71 4.29
C LEU A 126 4.94 12.80 5.30
N THR A 127 5.92 13.48 5.89
CA THR A 127 5.67 14.58 6.82
C THR A 127 4.83 15.68 6.17
N VAL A 128 5.12 16.05 4.92
CA VAL A 128 4.32 17.03 4.18
C VAL A 128 2.88 16.53 4.00
N LEU A 129 2.66 15.26 3.65
CA LEU A 129 1.32 14.69 3.50
C LEU A 129 0.54 14.80 4.82
N LEU A 130 1.14 14.33 5.92
CA LEU A 130 0.51 14.33 7.24
C LEU A 130 0.21 15.74 7.73
N THR A 131 1.11 16.70 7.50
CA THR A 131 0.89 18.10 7.83
C THR A 131 -0.25 18.70 7.02
N LEU A 132 -0.31 18.46 5.70
CA LEU A 132 -1.39 18.98 4.86
C LEU A 132 -2.76 18.41 5.28
N VAL A 133 -2.83 17.09 5.50
CA VAL A 133 -4.04 16.41 5.95
C VAL A 133 -4.45 16.89 7.36
N GLY A 134 -3.49 17.05 8.27
CA GLY A 134 -3.74 17.55 9.63
C GLY A 134 -4.22 19.00 9.67
N ILE A 135 -3.60 19.88 8.88
CA ILE A 135 -4.05 21.28 8.74
C ILE A 135 -5.48 21.32 8.19
N TRP A 136 -5.76 20.53 7.16
CA TRP A 136 -7.11 20.45 6.59
C TRP A 136 -8.13 20.01 7.64
N ASP A 137 -7.85 18.93 8.36
CA ASP A 137 -8.78 18.35 9.32
C ASP A 137 -9.04 19.28 10.52
N VAL A 138 -8.00 19.96 11.01
CA VAL A 138 -8.12 20.85 12.18
C VAL A 138 -8.77 22.19 11.83
N PHE A 139 -8.41 22.79 10.68
CA PHE A 139 -8.80 24.16 10.38
C PHE A 139 -9.97 24.28 9.40
N LEU A 140 -10.09 23.34 8.45
CA LEU A 140 -11.06 23.42 7.36
C LEU A 140 -12.24 22.47 7.55
N ASN A 141 -12.14 21.50 8.46
CA ASN A 141 -13.18 20.50 8.72
C ASN A 141 -13.82 20.66 10.11
N LYS A 142 -14.10 21.91 10.53
CA LYS A 142 -14.50 22.24 11.91
C LYS A 142 -15.80 21.57 12.38
N ASP A 143 -16.77 21.37 11.47
CA ASP A 143 -18.08 20.79 11.80
C ASP A 143 -18.09 19.25 11.81
N GLN A 144 -17.08 18.60 11.22
CA GLN A 144 -16.97 17.14 11.10
C GLN A 144 -15.55 16.65 11.34
N MET A 145 -14.90 17.20 12.37
CA MET A 145 -13.52 16.91 12.70
C MET A 145 -13.23 15.40 12.70
N ALA A 146 -12.34 14.96 11.82
CA ALA A 146 -12.05 13.54 11.69
C ALA A 146 -11.16 13.04 12.84
N HIS A 147 -11.00 11.72 12.90
CA HIS A 147 -10.26 11.05 13.96
C HIS A 147 -8.81 11.54 14.10
N PHE A 148 -8.21 12.03 13.00
CA PHE A 148 -6.83 12.45 13.02
C PHE A 148 -6.62 13.78 13.72
N GLY A 149 -7.43 14.78 13.41
CA GLY A 149 -7.35 16.06 14.09
C GLY A 149 -7.73 15.92 15.57
N LYS A 150 -8.70 15.07 15.92
CA LYS A 150 -8.98 14.73 17.33
C LYS A 150 -7.76 14.15 18.01
N LEU A 151 -7.06 13.21 17.36
CA LEU A 151 -5.80 12.66 17.86
C LEU A 151 -4.74 13.74 18.09
N LEU A 152 -4.62 14.72 17.19
CA LEU A 152 -3.66 15.83 17.36
C LEU A 152 -3.96 16.66 18.61
N PHE A 153 -5.23 16.92 18.93
CA PHE A 153 -5.60 17.59 20.17
C PHE A 153 -5.38 16.72 21.41
N LEU A 154 -5.74 15.43 21.36
CA LEU A 154 -5.45 14.49 22.45
C LEU A 154 -3.94 14.41 22.76
N ILE A 155 -3.08 14.36 21.73
CA ILE A 155 -1.62 14.36 21.92
C ILE A 155 -1.15 15.68 22.56
N LYS A 156 -1.78 16.81 22.18
CA LYS A 156 -1.47 18.11 22.76
C LYS A 156 -1.88 18.19 24.24
N ASP A 157 -3.03 17.64 24.59
CA ASP A 157 -3.64 17.79 25.91
C ASP A 157 -3.16 16.72 26.92
N GLU A 158 -3.03 15.47 26.49
CA GLU A 158 -2.66 14.31 27.32
C GLU A 158 -1.20 13.83 27.09
N GLY A 159 -0.50 14.40 26.11
CA GLY A 159 0.90 14.14 25.84
C GLY A 159 1.18 12.87 25.02
N PHE A 160 2.45 12.46 24.98
CA PHE A 160 2.94 11.37 24.12
C PHE A 160 2.41 9.98 24.53
N GLN A 161 1.85 9.82 25.74
CA GLN A 161 1.29 8.56 26.23
C GLN A 161 0.15 8.06 25.33
N VAL A 162 -0.69 8.96 24.81
CA VAL A 162 -1.78 8.63 23.89
C VAL A 162 -1.28 7.89 22.64
N VAL A 163 -0.11 8.29 22.12
CA VAL A 163 0.51 7.65 20.95
C VAL A 163 0.97 6.25 21.32
N GLN A 164 1.61 6.08 22.48
CA GLN A 164 2.07 4.77 22.94
C GLN A 164 0.89 3.79 23.11
N ASP A 165 -0.20 4.24 23.74
CA ASP A 165 -1.40 3.44 23.97
C ASP A 165 -2.16 3.13 22.67
N MET A 166 -2.09 4.01 21.68
CA MET A 166 -2.60 3.73 20.34
C MET A 166 -1.77 2.65 19.65
N VAL A 167 -0.45 2.79 19.66
CA VAL A 167 0.47 1.84 19.02
C VAL A 167 0.36 0.46 19.66
N SER A 168 0.27 0.37 21.00
CA SER A 168 0.13 -0.92 21.71
C SER A 168 -1.17 -1.63 21.31
N ARG A 169 -2.31 -0.93 21.29
CA ARG A 169 -3.60 -1.50 20.85
C ARG A 169 -3.57 -1.97 19.40
N LYS A 170 -2.98 -1.19 18.49
CA LYS A 170 -2.82 -1.60 17.07
C LYS A 170 -1.96 -2.86 16.95
N TRP A 171 -0.89 -2.93 17.75
CA TRP A 171 0.00 -4.09 17.77
C TRP A 171 -0.71 -5.34 18.28
N GLU A 172 -1.45 -5.23 19.39
CA GLU A 172 -2.26 -6.33 19.93
C GLU A 172 -3.30 -6.84 18.93
N MET A 173 -3.98 -5.94 18.22
CA MET A 173 -4.94 -6.32 17.18
C MET A 173 -4.28 -7.10 16.04
N ASN A 174 -3.14 -6.63 15.53
CA ASN A 174 -2.39 -7.36 14.50
C ASN A 174 -1.92 -8.73 15.00
N LEU A 175 -1.40 -8.83 16.24
CA LEU A 175 -1.01 -10.11 16.84
C LEU A 175 -2.17 -11.09 16.95
N ARG A 176 -3.37 -10.62 17.33
CA ARG A 176 -4.59 -11.44 17.35
C ARG A 176 -4.93 -11.95 15.95
N LEU A 177 -4.93 -11.09 14.94
CA LEU A 177 -5.21 -11.47 13.54
C LEU A 177 -4.16 -12.44 12.97
N ILE A 178 -2.89 -12.30 13.37
CA ILE A 178 -1.81 -13.22 13.00
C ILE A 178 -2.04 -14.62 13.59
N ASN A 179 -2.51 -14.68 14.83
CA ASN A 179 -2.77 -15.95 15.51
C ASN A 179 -4.14 -16.56 15.19
N TYR A 180 -5.05 -15.79 14.58
CA TYR A 180 -6.39 -16.25 14.27
C TYR A 180 -6.43 -17.35 13.19
N THR A 181 -5.60 -17.23 12.14
CA THR A 181 -5.54 -18.26 11.09
C THR A 181 -4.09 -18.66 10.77
N PRO A 182 -3.84 -19.94 10.43
CA PRO A 182 -2.54 -20.37 9.93
C PRO A 182 -2.09 -19.59 8.68
N TRP A 183 -3.04 -19.15 7.85
CA TRP A 183 -2.78 -18.39 6.62
C TRP A 183 -2.07 -17.05 6.89
N SER A 184 -2.37 -16.38 8.00
CA SER A 184 -1.66 -15.16 8.38
C SER A 184 -0.17 -15.40 8.59
N LYS A 185 0.22 -16.56 9.14
CA LYS A 185 1.63 -16.94 9.32
C LYS A 185 2.32 -17.25 7.98
N VAL A 186 1.59 -17.87 7.05
CA VAL A 186 2.09 -18.09 5.68
C VAL A 186 2.34 -16.76 4.97
N LEU A 187 1.42 -15.80 5.08
CA LEU A 187 1.58 -14.46 4.51
C LEU A 187 2.82 -13.76 5.07
N LEU A 188 3.03 -13.80 6.38
CA LEU A 188 4.25 -13.26 7.01
C LEU A 188 5.51 -13.98 6.51
N GLY A 189 5.45 -15.30 6.35
CA GLY A 189 6.53 -16.08 5.76
C GLY A 189 6.91 -15.57 4.38
N ILE A 190 5.92 -15.31 3.49
CA ILE A 190 6.17 -14.76 2.15
C ILE A 190 6.83 -13.37 2.25
N LEU A 191 6.35 -12.49 3.13
CA LEU A 191 6.91 -11.15 3.28
C LEU A 191 8.37 -11.15 3.73
N ILE A 192 8.79 -12.14 4.53
CA ILE A 192 10.18 -12.28 4.99
C ILE A 192 11.05 -13.01 3.97
N LEU A 193 10.53 -14.08 3.37
CA LEU A 193 11.30 -14.93 2.46
C LEU A 193 11.64 -14.21 1.16
N VAL A 194 10.73 -13.42 0.60
CA VAL A 194 10.95 -12.77 -0.70
C VAL A 194 12.15 -11.79 -0.69
N PRO A 195 12.28 -10.85 0.26
CA PRO A 195 13.46 -10.00 0.36
C PRO A 195 14.75 -10.79 0.60
N LEU A 196 14.71 -11.85 1.40
CA LEU A 196 15.87 -12.70 1.68
C LEU A 196 16.35 -13.44 0.41
N LEU A 197 15.42 -14.03 -0.33
CA LEU A 197 15.67 -14.69 -1.60
C LEU A 197 16.20 -13.71 -2.66
N TYR A 198 15.80 -12.44 -2.61
CA TYR A 198 16.35 -11.42 -3.49
C TYR A 198 17.77 -10.99 -3.09
N TYR A 199 18.06 -10.93 -1.79
CA TYR A 199 19.40 -10.58 -1.30
C TYR A 199 20.44 -11.68 -1.58
N LYS A 200 20.03 -12.96 -1.50
CA LYS A 200 20.86 -14.12 -1.84
C LYS A 200 20.14 -15.00 -2.87
N PRO A 201 20.10 -14.58 -4.15
CA PRO A 201 19.34 -15.28 -5.18
C PRO A 201 20.02 -16.59 -5.55
N SER A 202 19.23 -17.66 -5.66
CA SER A 202 19.66 -18.87 -6.34
C SER A 202 19.81 -18.62 -7.85
N GLN A 203 20.47 -19.53 -8.57
CA GLN A 203 20.66 -19.40 -10.03
C GLN A 203 19.34 -19.16 -10.77
N LYS A 204 18.28 -19.92 -10.43
CA LYS A 204 16.93 -19.75 -11.00
C LYS A 204 16.34 -18.37 -10.75
N ILE A 205 16.53 -17.82 -9.55
CA ILE A 205 16.04 -16.47 -9.21
C ILE A 205 16.84 -15.42 -9.97
N MET A 206 18.15 -15.63 -10.14
CA MET A 206 19.00 -14.73 -10.92
C MET A 206 18.62 -14.72 -12.41
N GLU A 207 18.25 -15.87 -12.97
CA GLU A 207 17.68 -15.98 -14.32
C GLU A 207 16.37 -15.19 -14.44
N LEU A 208 15.44 -15.34 -13.48
CA LEU A 208 14.19 -14.58 -13.47
C LEU A 208 14.44 -13.07 -13.36
N ILE A 209 15.35 -12.64 -12.50
CA ILE A 209 15.75 -11.23 -12.37
C ILE A 209 16.31 -10.70 -13.70
N ARG A 210 17.04 -11.51 -14.47
CA ARG A 210 17.62 -11.12 -15.74
C ARG A 210 16.59 -11.11 -16.88
N ASN A 211 15.71 -12.10 -16.93
CA ASN A 211 14.72 -12.28 -18.00
C ASN A 211 13.50 -11.36 -17.83
N TYR A 212 13.04 -11.16 -16.60
CA TYR A 212 11.83 -10.38 -16.26
C TYR A 212 12.11 -9.31 -15.18
N PRO A 213 13.09 -8.43 -15.41
CA PRO A 213 13.61 -7.54 -14.36
C PRO A 213 12.56 -6.59 -13.79
N ASP A 214 11.62 -6.11 -14.61
CA ASP A 214 10.59 -5.16 -14.17
C ASP A 214 9.47 -5.84 -13.40
N TYR A 215 9.13 -7.09 -13.75
CA TYR A 215 8.13 -7.88 -13.01
C TYR A 215 8.66 -8.26 -11.61
N VAL A 216 9.93 -8.68 -11.52
CA VAL A 216 10.55 -8.99 -10.22
C VAL A 216 10.65 -7.74 -9.34
N ARG A 217 11.04 -6.59 -9.89
CA ARG A 217 11.07 -5.32 -9.15
C ARG A 217 9.69 -4.86 -8.71
N GLY A 218 8.68 -5.03 -9.56
CA GLY A 218 7.29 -4.79 -9.21
C GLY A 218 6.83 -5.65 -8.04
N PHE A 219 7.10 -6.96 -8.10
CA PHE A 219 6.77 -7.88 -7.03
C PHE A 219 7.50 -7.54 -5.71
N LEU A 220 8.79 -7.18 -5.76
CA LEU A 220 9.52 -6.71 -4.58
C LEU A 220 8.94 -5.41 -4.02
N GLY A 221 8.61 -4.45 -4.90
CA GLY A 221 7.94 -3.22 -4.51
C GLY A 221 6.61 -3.49 -3.81
N LEU A 222 5.83 -4.46 -4.31
CA LEU A 222 4.59 -4.92 -3.70
C LEU A 222 4.84 -5.50 -2.31
N VAL A 223 5.84 -6.37 -2.14
CA VAL A 223 6.20 -6.95 -0.83
C VAL A 223 6.65 -5.88 0.17
N PHE A 224 7.49 -4.92 -0.25
CA PHE A 224 7.87 -3.81 0.63
C PHE A 224 6.68 -2.91 0.99
N THR A 225 5.80 -2.66 0.03
CA THR A 225 4.56 -1.90 0.28
C THR A 225 3.65 -2.64 1.25
N ALA A 226 3.54 -3.96 1.14
CA ALA A 226 2.78 -4.81 2.05
C ALA A 226 3.40 -4.82 3.47
N LEU A 227 4.72 -4.87 3.59
CA LEU A 227 5.42 -4.74 4.88
C LEU A 227 5.14 -3.39 5.55
N ILE A 228 5.14 -2.31 4.78
CA ILE A 228 4.78 -0.98 5.30
C ILE A 228 3.30 -0.94 5.70
N ALA A 229 2.43 -1.51 4.88
CA ALA A 229 1.00 -1.57 5.14
C ALA A 229 0.70 -2.31 6.45
N LEU A 230 1.44 -3.41 6.70
CA LEU A 230 1.34 -4.20 7.92
C LEU A 230 1.61 -3.37 9.19
N ILE A 231 2.59 -2.46 9.13
CA ILE A 231 3.03 -1.66 10.27
C ILE A 231 2.08 -0.47 10.50
N LEU A 232 1.61 0.16 9.43
CA LEU A 232 0.92 1.45 9.52
C LEU A 232 -0.61 1.34 9.66
N ASN A 233 -1.20 0.19 9.32
CA ASN A 233 -2.66 0.02 9.28
C ASN A 233 -3.20 -0.87 10.40
N ASP A 234 -4.42 -0.58 10.85
CA ASP A 234 -5.06 -1.27 11.98
C ASP A 234 -5.30 -2.76 11.70
N SER A 235 -5.73 -3.10 10.49
CA SER A 235 -5.86 -4.48 9.98
C SER A 235 -4.82 -4.77 8.90
N GLY A 236 -3.55 -4.49 9.19
CA GLY A 236 -2.43 -4.63 8.27
C GLY A 236 -2.33 -6.02 7.60
N ILE A 237 -2.63 -7.10 8.32
CA ILE A 237 -2.69 -8.47 7.76
C ILE A 237 -3.67 -8.58 6.58
N VAL A 238 -4.82 -7.90 6.67
CA VAL A 238 -5.86 -7.98 5.64
C VAL A 238 -5.42 -7.22 4.40
N THR A 239 -4.87 -6.01 4.57
CA THR A 239 -4.27 -5.24 3.47
C THR A 239 -3.15 -6.01 2.77
N VAL A 240 -2.30 -6.69 3.54
CA VAL A 240 -1.24 -7.56 3.00
C VAL A 240 -1.85 -8.68 2.16
N ALA A 241 -2.86 -9.37 2.67
CA ALA A 241 -3.51 -10.48 1.98
C ALA A 241 -4.11 -10.03 0.63
N THR A 242 -4.89 -8.94 0.63
CA THR A 242 -5.53 -8.44 -0.61
C THR A 242 -4.50 -7.91 -1.61
N MET A 243 -3.42 -7.29 -1.14
CA MET A 243 -2.32 -6.85 -2.00
C MET A 243 -1.55 -8.03 -2.61
N LEU A 244 -1.29 -9.09 -1.84
CA LEU A 244 -0.57 -10.28 -2.30
C LEU A 244 -1.38 -11.12 -3.30
N LEU A 245 -2.70 -10.97 -3.39
CA LEU A 245 -3.49 -11.58 -4.48
C LEU A 245 -2.99 -11.09 -5.85
N PHE A 246 -2.75 -9.79 -6.00
CA PHE A 246 -2.16 -9.23 -7.22
C PHE A 246 -0.71 -9.71 -7.43
N GLY A 247 0.07 -9.80 -6.34
CA GLY A 247 1.42 -10.35 -6.38
C GLY A 247 1.46 -11.80 -6.86
N GLY A 248 0.55 -12.65 -6.36
CA GLY A 248 0.43 -14.05 -6.78
C GLY A 248 0.09 -14.18 -8.26
N VAL A 249 -0.83 -13.37 -8.78
CA VAL A 249 -1.16 -13.37 -10.21
C VAL A 249 0.01 -12.89 -11.07
N LEU A 250 0.80 -11.91 -10.60
CA LEU A 250 2.02 -11.50 -11.29
C LEU A 250 3.07 -12.63 -11.35
N LEU A 251 3.25 -13.38 -10.25
CA LEU A 251 4.15 -14.54 -10.23
C LEU A 251 3.68 -15.66 -11.16
N LEU A 252 2.38 -15.93 -11.23
CA LEU A 252 1.81 -16.87 -12.19
C LEU A 252 2.10 -16.44 -13.62
N LEU A 253 1.95 -15.15 -13.93
CA LEU A 253 2.26 -14.62 -15.26
C LEU A 253 3.75 -14.80 -15.62
N ILE A 254 4.67 -14.49 -14.70
CA ILE A 254 6.11 -14.78 -14.89
C ILE A 254 6.33 -16.26 -15.18
N SER A 255 5.66 -17.14 -14.43
CA SER A 255 5.81 -18.59 -14.57
C SER A 255 5.31 -19.08 -15.94
N PHE A 256 4.19 -18.56 -16.43
CA PHE A 256 3.67 -18.87 -17.75
C PHE A 256 4.58 -18.39 -18.88
N GLU A 257 5.11 -17.16 -18.79
CA GLU A 257 6.07 -16.65 -19.79
C GLU A 257 7.35 -17.50 -19.84
N GLU A 258 7.86 -17.93 -18.68
CA GLU A 258 9.04 -18.79 -18.58
C GLU A 258 8.78 -20.21 -19.14
N LEU A 259 7.59 -20.78 -18.92
CA LEU A 259 7.21 -22.07 -19.49
C LEU A 259 7.10 -22.01 -21.02
N ASN A 260 6.44 -20.97 -21.56
CA ASN A 260 6.30 -20.79 -22.99
C ASN A 260 7.66 -20.62 -23.69
N LYS A 261 8.61 -19.94 -23.04
CA LYS A 261 9.98 -19.77 -23.55
C LYS A 261 10.77 -21.08 -23.61
N ARG A 262 10.45 -22.06 -22.76
CA ARG A 262 11.11 -23.38 -22.75
C ARG A 262 10.52 -24.36 -23.76
N SER A 263 9.25 -24.15 -24.15
CA SER A 263 8.56 -24.96 -25.16
C SER A 263 8.78 -24.49 -26.60
N ALA A 264 9.33 -23.29 -26.79
CA ALA A 264 9.65 -22.70 -28.08
C ALA A 264 11.14 -22.91 -28.42
#